data_AF-A0A955DXK2-F1
#
_entry.id   AF-A0A955DXK2-F1
#
_cell.length_a   1.000
_cell.length_b   1.000
_cell.length_c   1.000
_cell.angle_alpha   90.00
_cell.angle_beta   90.00
_cell.angle_gamma   90.00
#
_symmetry.space_group_name_H-M   'P 1'
#
loop_
_entity.id
_entity.type
_entity.pdbx_description
1 polymer ?
#
loop_
_entity_poly.entity_id
_entity_poly.type
_entity_poly.pdbx_seq_one_letter_code
_entity_poly.pdbx_strand_id
1 'polypeptide(L)'
;MANTHYDVVVIGGGPGGYVGAIRAAQLGFKTACVERAKLGGVCLNWGCIPSKALLANAELMEKLHEREAWGLKIKGEVEFDWNAVISRSRDVANKLNGGVGYLLKKNKIDHIEASAKI
;
A
#
# COMPACT_ATOMS: atom_id res chain seq x y z
N MET A 1 -9.95 19.71 25.02
CA MET A 1 -10.40 18.50 24.30
C MET A 1 -11.13 18.97 23.05
N ALA A 2 -10.69 18.57 21.86
CA ALA A 2 -11.39 18.93 20.64
C ALA A 2 -12.69 18.11 20.57
N ASN A 3 -13.84 18.78 20.74
CA ASN A 3 -15.16 18.14 20.70
C ASN A 3 -15.67 18.14 19.25
N THR A 4 -15.03 17.35 18.39
CA THR A 4 -15.44 17.21 16.99
C THR A 4 -16.33 16.00 16.84
N HIS A 5 -17.60 16.23 16.49
CA HIS A 5 -18.54 15.14 16.22
C HIS A 5 -18.34 14.59 14.79
N TYR A 6 -18.36 13.27 14.67
CA TYR A 6 -18.36 12.52 13.41
C TYR A 6 -19.54 11.55 13.40
N ASP A 7 -20.04 11.23 12.21
CA ASP A 7 -21.06 10.19 12.04
C ASP A 7 -20.41 8.79 12.06
N VAL A 8 -19.20 8.69 11.50
CA VAL A 8 -18.43 7.44 11.44
C VAL A 8 -16.98 7.72 11.82
N VAL A 9 -16.45 6.96 12.77
CA VAL A 9 -15.03 6.94 13.12
C VAL A 9 -14.49 5.55 12.82
N VAL A 10 -13.50 5.47 11.93
CA VAL A 10 -12.81 4.24 11.59
C VAL A 10 -11.49 4.18 12.36
N ILE A 11 -11.28 3.09 13.11
CA ILE A 11 -10.02 2.83 13.83
C ILE A 11 -9.17 1.85 13.01
N GLY A 12 -8.03 2.34 12.51
CA GLY A 12 -7.12 1.66 11.62
C GLY A 12 -7.32 2.04 10.16
N GLY A 13 -6.25 2.40 9.47
CA GLY A 13 -6.18 2.79 8.07
C GLY A 13 -5.75 1.66 7.14
N GLY A 14 -5.94 0.40 7.55
CA GLY A 14 -5.69 -0.79 6.71
C GLY A 14 -6.72 -0.98 5.59
N PRO A 15 -6.63 -2.07 4.80
CA PRO A 15 -7.52 -2.31 3.65
C PRO A 15 -9.01 -2.24 3.98
N GLY A 16 -9.45 -2.81 5.11
CA GLY A 16 -10.84 -2.67 5.54
C GLY A 16 -11.18 -1.24 6.00
N GLY A 17 -10.25 -0.60 6.69
CA GLY A 17 -10.45 0.71 7.31
C GLY A 17 -10.56 1.84 6.29
N TYR A 18 -9.54 2.05 5.46
CA TYR A 18 -9.56 3.18 4.52
C TYR A 18 -10.68 3.02 3.47
N VAL A 19 -11.01 1.79 3.06
CA VAL A 19 -12.14 1.54 2.14
C VAL A 19 -13.47 1.83 2.82
N GLY A 20 -13.65 1.38 4.06
CA GLY A 20 -14.84 1.69 4.85
C GLY A 20 -15.02 3.20 5.06
N ALA A 21 -13.94 3.92 5.39
CA ALA A 21 -13.95 5.37 5.56
C ALA A 21 -14.32 6.09 4.25
N ILE A 22 -13.72 5.69 3.12
CA ILE A 22 -14.04 6.22 1.79
C ILE A 22 -15.51 5.99 1.46
N ARG A 23 -16.03 4.77 1.71
CA ARG A 23 -17.42 4.47 1.39
C ARG A 23 -18.38 5.25 2.27
N ALA A 24 -18.11 5.39 3.57
CA ALA A 24 -18.91 6.20 4.49
C ALA A 24 -18.98 7.66 4.03
N ALA A 25 -17.85 8.26 3.67
CA ALA A 25 -17.81 9.62 3.16
C ALA A 25 -18.57 9.79 1.83
N GLN A 26 -18.47 8.84 0.91
CA GLN A 26 -19.23 8.85 -0.35
C GLN A 26 -20.74 8.75 -0.15
N LEU A 27 -21.18 8.14 0.96
CA LEU A 27 -22.59 8.06 1.34
C LEU A 27 -23.09 9.32 2.08
N GLY A 28 -22.23 10.33 2.27
CA GLY A 28 -22.58 11.61 2.88
C GLY A 28 -22.27 11.72 4.38
N PHE A 29 -21.68 10.69 5.00
CA PHE A 29 -21.32 10.73 6.41
C PHE A 29 -20.05 11.53 6.67
N LYS A 30 -20.07 12.39 7.69
CA LYS A 30 -18.87 13.05 8.19
C LYS A 30 -17.98 12.00 8.87
N THR A 31 -16.85 11.70 8.23
CA THR A 31 -16.05 10.52 8.58
C THR A 31 -14.63 10.90 9.01
N ALA A 32 -14.14 10.25 10.08
CA ALA A 32 -12.74 10.27 10.47
C ALA A 32 -12.10 8.88 10.34
N CYS A 33 -10.80 8.85 10.03
CA CYS A 33 -9.99 7.64 10.02
C CYS A 33 -8.77 7.86 10.93
N VAL A 34 -8.66 7.08 12.00
CA VAL A 34 -7.55 7.14 12.96
C VAL A 34 -6.56 6.03 12.66
N GLU A 35 -5.34 6.37 12.26
CA GLU A 35 -4.26 5.41 11.97
C GLU A 35 -2.99 5.82 12.71
N ARG A 36 -2.34 4.88 13.39
CA ARG A 36 -1.15 5.16 14.21
C ARG A 36 0.16 5.16 13.42
N ALA A 37 0.17 4.54 12.25
CA ALA A 37 1.34 4.32 11.42
C ALA A 37 1.06 4.74 9.97
N LYS A 38 1.23 3.83 9.01
CA LYS A 38 1.05 4.12 7.58
C LYS A 38 -0.32 3.68 7.09
N LEU A 39 -1.00 4.58 6.37
CA LEU A 39 -2.18 4.28 5.58
C LEU A 39 -1.96 3.09 4.63
N GLY A 40 -3.01 2.30 4.42
CA GLY A 40 -2.94 1.01 3.74
C GLY A 40 -2.56 -0.17 4.65
N GLY A 41 -2.15 0.11 5.90
CA GLY A 41 -1.87 -0.89 6.93
C GLY A 41 -0.82 -1.92 6.53
N VAL A 42 -0.91 -3.12 7.12
CA VAL A 42 0.07 -4.20 6.89
C VAL A 42 0.13 -4.61 5.42
N CYS A 43 -1.02 -4.89 4.80
CA CYS A 43 -1.06 -5.43 3.44
C CYS A 43 -0.33 -4.53 2.43
N LEU A 44 -0.50 -3.21 2.54
CA LEU A 44 0.13 -2.26 1.62
C LEU A 44 1.60 -2.00 1.94
N ASN A 45 1.96 -1.87 3.23
CA ASN A 45 3.28 -1.37 3.61
C ASN A 45 4.32 -2.47 3.90
N TRP A 46 3.87 -3.61 4.43
CA TRP A 46 4.77 -4.66 4.95
C TRP A 46 4.36 -6.09 4.56
N GLY A 47 3.23 -6.27 3.88
CA GLY A 47 2.69 -7.58 3.56
C GLY A 47 2.55 -7.80 2.06
N CYS A 48 1.31 -7.79 1.59
CA CYS A 48 0.92 -8.13 0.22
C CYS A 48 1.76 -7.40 -0.84
N ILE A 49 1.78 -6.08 -0.83
CA ILE A 49 2.38 -5.30 -1.92
C ILE A 49 3.89 -5.52 -2.04
N PRO A 50 4.72 -5.31 -0.99
CA PRO A 50 6.15 -5.50 -1.11
C PRO A 50 6.51 -6.96 -1.40
N SER A 51 5.79 -7.94 -0.81
CA SER A 51 6.05 -9.36 -1.10
C SER A 51 5.80 -9.71 -2.57
N LYS A 52 4.69 -9.23 -3.16
CA LYS A 52 4.38 -9.50 -4.58
C LYS A 52 5.32 -8.75 -5.53
N ALA A 53 5.79 -7.56 -5.14
CA ALA A 53 6.82 -6.85 -5.91
C ALA A 53 8.16 -7.62 -5.97
N LEU A 54 8.54 -8.29 -4.88
CA LEU A 54 9.71 -9.16 -4.84
C LEU A 54 9.49 -10.46 -5.64
N LEU A 55 8.33 -11.11 -5.49
CA LEU A 55 8.00 -12.32 -6.24
C LEU A 55 8.02 -12.08 -7.76
N ALA A 56 7.57 -10.92 -8.23
CA ALA A 56 7.65 -10.57 -9.64
C ALA A 56 9.10 -10.52 -10.18
N ASN A 57 10.09 -10.19 -9.34
CA ASN A 57 11.50 -10.27 -9.73
C ASN A 57 11.98 -11.72 -9.80
N ALA A 58 11.59 -12.54 -8.84
CA ALA A 58 11.92 -13.96 -8.83
C ALA A 58 11.35 -14.66 -10.07
N GLU A 59 10.09 -14.41 -10.40
CA GLU A 59 9.44 -14.95 -11.60
C GLU A 59 10.14 -14.49 -12.89
N LEU A 60 10.63 -13.24 -12.94
CA LEU A 60 11.42 -12.76 -14.07
C LEU A 60 12.73 -13.53 -14.21
N MET A 61 13.46 -13.75 -13.11
CA MET A 61 14.72 -14.50 -13.15
C MET A 61 14.51 -15.96 -13.55
N GLU A 62 13.45 -16.60 -13.07
CA GLU A 62 13.08 -17.95 -13.48
C GLU A 62 12.87 -18.05 -15.00
N LYS A 63 12.12 -17.10 -15.59
CA LYS A 63 11.95 -17.01 -17.05
C LYS A 63 13.27 -16.75 -17.80
N LEU A 64 14.18 -15.97 -17.21
CA LEU A 64 15.50 -15.72 -17.79
C LEU A 64 16.44 -16.93 -17.68
N HIS A 65 16.25 -17.79 -16.68
CA HIS A 65 16.95 -19.08 -16.63
C HIS A 65 16.46 -20.00 -17.75
N GLU A 66 15.17 -19.97 -18.07
CA GLU A 66 14.55 -20.74 -19.17
C GLU A 66 14.63 -20.04 -20.54
N ARG A 67 15.40 -18.96 -20.67
CA ARG A 67 15.46 -18.05 -21.84
C ARG A 67 15.58 -18.74 -23.21
N GLU A 68 16.24 -19.89 -23.30
CA GLU A 68 16.43 -20.62 -24.57
C GLU A 68 15.11 -21.18 -25.11
N ALA A 69 14.20 -21.63 -24.24
CA ALA A 69 12.85 -22.06 -24.61
C ALA A 69 12.01 -20.91 -25.19
N TRP A 70 12.36 -19.68 -24.83
CA TRP A 70 11.75 -18.45 -25.35
C TRP A 70 12.48 -17.87 -26.56
N GLY A 71 13.51 -18.57 -27.08
CA GLY A 71 14.32 -18.13 -28.22
C GLY A 71 15.25 -16.95 -27.92
N LEU A 72 15.50 -16.64 -26.64
CA LEU A 72 16.33 -15.52 -26.22
C LEU A 72 17.79 -15.96 -26.01
N LYS A 73 18.70 -15.25 -26.69
CA LYS A 73 20.16 -15.39 -26.49
C LYS A 73 20.72 -14.17 -25.78
N ILE A 74 20.98 -14.31 -24.49
CA ILE A 74 21.62 -13.27 -23.66
C ILE A 74 23.12 -13.57 -23.57
N LYS A 75 23.96 -12.57 -23.84
CA LYS A 75 25.42 -12.67 -23.64
C LYS A 75 25.75 -12.17 -22.23
N GLY A 76 26.28 -13.06 -21.38
CA GLY A 76 26.65 -12.75 -20.00
C GLY A 76 25.68 -13.31 -18.95
N GLU A 77 26.05 -13.17 -17.68
CA GLU A 77 25.22 -13.57 -16.54
C GLU A 77 24.23 -12.46 -16.18
N VAL A 78 23.05 -12.86 -15.70
CA VAL A 78 22.05 -11.95 -15.15
C VAL A 78 22.05 -12.15 -13.65
N GLU A 79 22.25 -11.07 -12.91
CA GLU A 79 22.28 -11.10 -11.45
C GLU A 79 21.31 -10.08 -10.86
N PHE A 80 20.89 -10.32 -9.62
CA PHE A 80 20.12 -9.34 -8.88
C PHE A 80 21.03 -8.30 -8.24
N ASP A 81 20.78 -7.02 -8.56
CA ASP A 81 21.07 -5.94 -7.62
C ASP A 81 19.99 -5.94 -6.52
N TRP A 82 20.30 -6.61 -5.41
CA TRP A 82 19.38 -6.72 -4.28
C TRP A 82 18.99 -5.37 -3.67
N ASN A 83 19.88 -4.37 -3.72
CA ASN A 83 19.56 -3.04 -3.21
C ASN A 83 18.49 -2.39 -4.10
N ALA A 84 18.66 -2.46 -5.43
CA ALA A 84 17.67 -1.94 -6.37
C ALA A 84 16.33 -2.72 -6.30
N VAL A 85 16.38 -4.05 -6.17
CA VAL A 85 15.21 -4.91 -6.03
C VAL A 85 14.39 -4.55 -4.78
N ILE A 86 15.06 -4.42 -3.63
CA ILE A 86 14.41 -4.06 -2.38
C ILE A 86 13.89 -2.61 -2.46
N SER A 87 14.68 -1.67 -2.99
CA SER A 87 14.25 -0.28 -3.17
C SER A 87 12.96 -0.20 -3.98
N ARG A 88 12.92 -0.86 -5.15
CA ARG A 88 11.72 -0.89 -5.98
C ARG A 88 10.50 -1.44 -5.23
N SER A 89 10.66 -2.49 -4.43
CA SER A 89 9.55 -3.04 -3.63
C SER A 89 8.97 -2.02 -2.66
N ARG A 90 9.83 -1.17 -2.08
CA ARG A 90 9.43 -0.08 -1.18
C ARG A 90 8.81 1.08 -1.94
N ASP A 91 9.33 1.41 -3.11
CA ASP A 91 8.80 2.50 -3.95
C ASP A 91 7.37 2.20 -4.43
N VAL A 92 7.09 0.94 -4.80
CA VAL A 92 5.73 0.51 -5.16
C VAL A 92 4.78 0.67 -3.97
N ALA A 93 5.19 0.25 -2.77
CA ALA A 93 4.39 0.40 -1.56
C ALA A 93 4.17 1.89 -1.21
N ASN A 94 5.21 2.72 -1.27
CA ASN A 94 5.13 4.15 -0.96
C ASN A 94 4.22 4.90 -1.94
N LYS A 95 4.27 4.57 -3.24
CA LYS A 95 3.39 5.15 -4.25
C LYS A 95 1.93 4.86 -3.95
N LEU A 96 1.60 3.62 -3.60
CA LEU A 96 0.23 3.23 -3.26
C LEU A 96 -0.23 3.85 -1.94
N ASN A 97 0.64 3.96 -0.95
CA ASN A 97 0.36 4.65 0.32
C ASN A 97 -0.02 6.12 0.07
N GLY A 98 0.75 6.83 -0.76
CA GLY A 98 0.43 8.20 -1.17
C GLY A 98 -0.91 8.30 -1.90
N GLY A 99 -1.25 7.30 -2.72
CA GLY A 99 -2.56 7.19 -3.37
C GLY A 99 -3.71 7.06 -2.38
N VAL A 100 -3.56 6.27 -1.31
CA VAL A 100 -4.57 6.17 -0.24
C VAL A 100 -4.75 7.51 0.47
N GLY A 101 -3.65 8.19 0.82
CA GLY A 101 -3.69 9.52 1.42
C GLY A 101 -4.39 10.56 0.53
N TYR A 102 -4.13 10.52 -0.77
CA TYR A 102 -4.85 11.35 -1.75
C TYR A 102 -6.35 11.05 -1.76
N LEU A 103 -6.75 9.78 -1.75
CA LEU A 103 -8.17 9.38 -1.75
C LEU A 103 -8.89 9.82 -0.48
N LEU A 104 -8.28 9.71 0.69
CA LEU A 104 -8.85 10.22 1.95
C LEU A 104 -9.11 11.72 1.85
N LYS A 105 -8.12 12.50 1.40
CA LYS A 105 -8.27 13.97 1.19
C LYS A 105 -9.37 14.29 0.17
N LYS A 106 -9.40 13.58 -0.96
CA LYS A 106 -10.42 13.77 -2.01
C LYS A 106 -11.84 13.56 -1.50
N ASN A 107 -12.03 12.59 -0.60
CA ASN A 107 -13.33 12.30 0.00
C ASN A 107 -13.60 13.11 1.28
N LYS A 108 -12.76 14.12 1.61
CA LYS A 108 -12.91 14.98 2.80
C LYS A 108 -12.97 14.19 4.11
N ILE A 109 -12.18 13.13 4.21
CA ILE A 109 -12.07 12.32 5.43
C ILE A 109 -10.96 12.89 6.28
N ASP A 110 -11.25 13.11 7.56
CA ASP A 110 -10.24 13.56 8.52
C ASP A 110 -9.34 12.39 8.88
N HIS A 111 -8.11 12.42 8.38
CA HIS A 111 -7.07 11.46 8.72
C HIS A 111 -6.34 11.92 9.99
N ILE A 112 -6.45 11.14 11.06
CA ILE A 112 -5.86 11.45 12.36
C ILE A 112 -4.73 10.47 12.62
N GLU A 113 -3.50 10.98 12.63
CA GLU A 113 -2.31 10.18 12.92
C GLU A 113 -2.15 9.96 14.43
N ALA A 114 -2.84 8.96 14.97
CA ALA A 114 -2.86 8.66 16.40
C ALA A 114 -3.22 7.20 16.69
N SER A 115 -3.02 6.78 17.94
CA SER A 115 -3.63 5.55 18.47
C SER A 115 -4.99 5.88 19.09
N ALA A 116 -6.01 5.08 18.80
CA ALA A 116 -7.33 5.18 19.41
C ALA A 116 -7.53 4.09 20.49
N LYS A 117 -8.37 4.39 21.47
CA LYS A 117 -8.82 3.46 22.52
C LYS A 117 -10.33 3.61 22.67
N ILE A 118 -11.03 2.48 22.79
CA ILE A 118 -12.48 2.39 23.04
C ILE A 118 -12.67 2.12 24.54
#